data_AF-A0A6C0IE73-F1
#
_entry.id   AF-A0A6C0IE73-F1
#
_cell.length_a   1.000
_cell.length_b   1.000
_cell.length_c   1.000
_cell.angle_alpha   90.00
_cell.angle_beta   90.00
_cell.angle_gamma   90.00
#
_symmetry.space_group_name_H-M   'P 1'
#
loop_
_entity.id
_entity.type
_entity.pdbx_description
1 polymer ?
#
loop_
_entity_poly.entity_id
_entity_poly.type
_entity_poly.pdbx_seq_one_letter_code
_entity_poly.pdbx_strand_id
1 'polypeptide(L)' 'MLFNYISLSVFLISFAIGLFFIYILGPEMKIIYIYPSPENIDKVLFKDKADNCFYFEEEIVECPKDASKISTIPIQA' A
#
# COMPACT_ATOMS: atom_id res chain seq x y z
N MET A 1 31.81 -19.27 27.28
CA MET A 1 33.02 -18.41 27.10
C MET A 1 32.82 -17.41 25.95
N LEU A 2 31.74 -16.60 25.97
CA LEU A 2 31.47 -15.60 24.92
C LEU A 2 31.71 -14.16 25.43
N PHE A 3 31.27 -13.89 26.66
CA PHE A 3 31.48 -12.62 27.37
C PHE A 3 32.96 -12.32 27.73
N ASN A 4 33.89 -13.25 27.46
CA ASN A 4 35.33 -12.99 27.60
C ASN A 4 35.92 -12.25 26.39
N TYR A 5 35.22 -12.25 25.25
CA TYR A 5 35.68 -11.65 23.99
C TYR A 5 34.83 -10.45 23.56
N ILE A 6 33.63 -10.28 24.15
CA ILE A 6 32.68 -9.22 23.82
C ILE A 6 32.25 -8.54 25.12
N SER A 7 32.38 -7.22 25.16
CA SER A 7 31.83 -6.42 26.25
C SER A 7 30.33 -6.26 26.08
N LEU A 8 29.57 -6.78 27.06
CA LEU A 8 28.11 -6.77 27.03
C LEU A 8 27.55 -5.34 26.91
N SER A 9 28.15 -4.37 27.60
CA SER A 9 27.71 -2.97 27.55
C SER A 9 27.84 -2.35 26.16
N VAL A 10 28.95 -2.62 25.45
CA VAL A 10 29.18 -2.09 24.09
C VAL A 10 28.23 -2.75 23.09
N PHE A 11 27.96 -4.06 23.26
CA PHE A 11 26.96 -4.76 22.46
C PHE A 11 25.57 -4.13 22.62
N LEU A 12 25.13 -3.90 23.87
CA LEU A 12 23.82 -3.33 24.15
C LEU A 12 23.67 -1.90 23.62
N ILE A 13 24.70 -1.06 23.76
CA ILE A 13 24.69 0.32 23.23
C ILE A 13 24.63 0.29 21.70
N SER A 14 25.48 -0.51 21.06
CA SER A 14 25.49 -0.65 19.59
C SER A 14 24.15 -1.20 19.06
N PHE A 15 23.57 -2.15 19.76
CA PHE A 15 22.27 -2.73 19.42
C PHE A 15 21.13 -1.71 19.54
N ALA A 16 21.11 -0.92 20.63
CA ALA A 16 20.14 0.14 20.82
C ALA A 16 20.23 1.22 19.73
N ILE A 17 21.45 1.61 19.35
CA ILE A 17 21.68 2.54 18.24
C ILE A 17 21.18 1.94 16.92
N GLY A 18 21.45 0.67 16.65
CA GLY A 18 20.95 -0.01 15.45
C GLY A 18 19.42 -0.04 15.37
N LEU A 19 18.74 -0.36 16.48
CA LEU A 19 17.29 -0.33 16.55
C LEU A 19 16.73 1.07 16.32
N PHE A 20 17.37 2.10 16.88
CA PHE A 20 16.98 3.49 16.67
C PHE A 20 17.05 3.91 15.20
N PHE A 21 18.10 3.50 14.48
CA PHE A 21 18.18 3.77 13.04
C PHE A 21 17.06 3.09 12.26
N ILE A 22 16.81 1.80 12.48
CA ILE A 22 15.70 1.09 11.80
C ILE A 22 14.36 1.77 12.09
N TYR A 23 14.16 2.23 13.32
CA TYR A 23 12.94 2.94 13.71
C TYR A 23 12.74 4.26 12.95
N ILE A 24 13.79 5.07 12.82
CA ILE A 24 13.70 6.37 12.13
C ILE A 24 13.62 6.22 10.62
N LEU A 25 14.41 5.33 10.03
CA LEU A 25 14.41 5.10 8.58
C LEU A 25 13.07 4.52 8.12
N GLY A 26 12.41 3.73 8.97
CA GLY A 26 11.09 3.18 8.67
C GLY A 26 11.10 2.18 7.49
N PRO A 27 9.95 1.57 7.19
CA PRO A 27 9.81 0.74 6.01
C PRO A 27 9.74 1.60 4.74
N GLU A 28 10.23 1.06 3.62
CA GLU A 28 10.01 1.67 2.32
C GLU A 28 8.51 1.69 1.99
N MET A 29 7.98 2.89 1.72
CA MET A 29 6.59 3.07 1.29
C MET A 29 6.46 2.72 -0.19
N LYS A 30 5.83 1.59 -0.50
CA LYS A 30 5.51 1.21 -1.87
C LYS A 30 4.13 1.75 -2.27
N ILE A 31 4.09 2.65 -3.25
CA ILE A 31 2.83 3.10 -3.85
C ILE A 31 2.28 1.95 -4.70
N ILE A 32 1.07 1.50 -4.38
CA ILE A 32 0.34 0.49 -5.16
C ILE A 32 -0.84 1.21 -5.82
N TYR A 33 -0.85 1.20 -7.15
CA TYR A 33 -1.99 1.71 -7.92
C TYR A 33 -3.06 0.63 -8.00
N ILE A 34 -4.21 0.91 -7.40
CA ILE A 34 -5.37 0.02 -7.37
C ILE A 34 -6.48 0.70 -8.16
N TYR A 35 -7.02 -0.02 -9.15
CA TYR A 35 -8.17 0.43 -9.93
C TYR A 35 -9.48 0.08 -9.21
N PRO A 36 -10.53 0.89 -9.35
CA PRO A 36 -11.84 0.57 -8.80
C PRO A 36 -12.35 -0.73 -9.41
N SER A 37 -12.74 -1.65 -8.55
CA SER A 37 -13.41 -2.91 -8.88
C SER A 37 -14.59 -3.10 -7.93
N PRO A 38 -15.62 -3.87 -8.33
CA PRO A 38 -16.77 -4.14 -7.46
C PRO A 38 -16.38 -4.67 -6.07
N GLU A 39 -15.27 -5.42 -5.99
CA GLU A 39 -14.81 -6.03 -4.73
C GLU A 39 -14.08 -5.05 -3.80
N ASN A 40 -13.56 -3.94 -4.32
CA ASN A 40 -12.74 -2.98 -3.59
C ASN A 40 -13.37 -1.59 -3.45
N ILE A 41 -14.48 -1.34 -4.13
CA ILE A 41 -15.16 -0.04 -4.21
C ILE A 41 -15.51 0.52 -2.82
N ASP A 42 -15.92 -0.36 -1.90
CA ASP A 42 -16.31 0.00 -0.53
C ASP A 42 -15.16 -0.01 0.49
N LYS A 43 -13.96 -0.43 0.07
CA LYS A 43 -12.83 -0.68 0.98
C LYS A 43 -11.77 0.42 0.92
N VAL A 44 -11.73 1.20 -0.16
CA VAL A 44 -10.67 2.19 -0.39
C VAL A 44 -11.25 3.48 -0.98
N LEU A 45 -10.58 4.59 -0.66
CA LEU A 45 -10.82 5.88 -1.31
C LEU A 45 -9.86 6.02 -2.48
N PHE A 46 -10.37 6.50 -3.61
CA PHE A 46 -9.57 6.66 -4.81
C PHE A 46 -9.09 8.09 -4.92
N LYS A 47 -7.79 8.25 -5.21
CA LYS A 47 -7.15 9.56 -5.32
C LYS A 47 -6.85 9.87 -6.78
N ASP A 48 -7.30 11.02 -7.27
CA ASP A 48 -6.97 11.47 -8.63
C ASP A 48 -5.58 12.15 -8.70
N LYS A 49 -5.20 12.57 -9.92
CA LYS A 49 -3.94 13.30 -10.16
C LYS A 49 -3.95 14.74 -9.64
N ALA A 50 -5.11 15.27 -9.24
CA ALA A 50 -5.29 16.61 -8.69
C ALA A 50 -5.44 16.58 -7.15
N ASP A 51 -5.05 15.47 -6.51
CA ASP A 51 -5.12 15.23 -5.07
C ASP A 51 -6.54 15.22 -4.45
N ASN A 52 -7.58 15.05 -5.26
CA ASN A 52 -8.94 14.86 -4.79
C ASN A 52 -9.22 13.39 -4.46
N CYS A 53 -9.95 13.14 -3.37
CA CYS A 53 -10.37 11.81 -2.95
C CYS A 53 -11.85 11.57 -3.31
N PHE A 54 -12.14 10.42 -3.89
CA PHE A 54 -13.48 10.02 -4.33
C PHE A 54 -13.89 8.68 -3.71
N TYR A 55 -15.19 8.58 -3.44
CA TYR A 55 -15.88 7.31 -3.21
C TYR A 55 -16.65 6.95 -4.47
N PHE A 56 -16.66 5.67 -4.83
CA PHE A 56 -17.45 5.17 -5.93
C PHE A 56 -18.59 4.34 -5.35
N GLU A 57 -19.79 4.54 -5.87
CA GLU A 57 -20.93 3.68 -5.58
C GLU A 57 -21.19 2.82 -6.82
N GLU A 58 -21.39 1.52 -6.60
CA GLU A 58 -21.76 0.60 -7.67
C GLU A 58 -23.27 0.45 -7.76
N GLU A 59 -23.78 0.40 -8.99
CA GLU A 59 -25.17 0.06 -9.27
C GLU A 59 -25.23 -1.27 -10.01
N ILE A 60 -25.95 -2.23 -9.45
CA ILE A 60 -26.17 -3.53 -10.09
C ILE A 60 -27.18 -3.33 -11.23
N VAL A 61 -26.71 -3.49 -12.46
CA VAL A 61 -27.52 -3.37 -13.67
C VAL A 61 -27.59 -4.70 -14.42
N GLU A 62 -28.65 -4.91 -15.20
CA GLU A 62 -28.73 -6.04 -16.10
C GLU A 62 -27.71 -5.89 -17.24
N CYS A 63 -26.90 -6.93 -17.46
CA CYS A 63 -25.91 -6.92 -18.52
C CYS A 63 -26.61 -6.82 -19.89
N PRO A 64 -26.26 -5.83 -20.74
CA PRO A 64 -26.89 -5.68 -22.04
C PRO A 64 -26.57 -6.89 -22.92
N LYS A 65 -27.57 -7.36 -23.67
CA LYS A 65 -27.40 -8.46 -24.66
C LYS A 65 -26.44 -8.09 -25.80
N ASP A 66 -26.26 -6.79 -26.02
CA ASP A 66 -25.39 -6.23 -27.04
C ASP A 66 -24.03 -5.88 -26.42
N ALA A 67 -22.99 -6.62 -26.82
CA ALA A 67 -21.63 -6.48 -26.32
C ALA A 67 -21.02 -5.10 -26.61
N SER A 68 -21.49 -4.39 -27.65
CA SER A 68 -20.99 -3.05 -28.00
C SER A 68 -21.37 -1.97 -26.97
N LYS A 69 -22.34 -2.25 -26.09
CA LYS A 69 -22.77 -1.35 -25.02
C LYS A 69 -21.97 -1.54 -23.72
N ILE A 70 -21.07 -2.52 -23.68
CA ILE A 70 -20.24 -2.79 -22.53
C ILE A 70 -18.97 -1.94 -22.65
N SER A 71 -18.79 -1.00 -21.73
CA SER A 71 -17.57 -0.19 -21.67
C SER A 71 -16.40 -1.04 -21.17
N THR A 72 -15.36 -1.14 -21.98
CA THR A 72 -14.08 -1.72 -21.57
C THR A 72 -13.14 -0.60 -21.16
N ILE A 73 -12.81 -0.51 -19.87
CA ILE A 73 -11.83 0.47 -19.39
C ILE A 73 -10.44 -0.14 -19.61
N PRO A 74 -9.60 0.43 -20.50
CA PRO A 74 -8.25 -0.08 -20.70
C PRO A 74 -7.38 0.22 -19.47
N ILE A 75 -6.38 -0.62 -19.23
CA ILE A 75 -5.32 -0.31 -18.26
C ILE A 75 -4.62 0.96 -18.76
N GLN A 76 -4.74 2.05 -18.00
CA GLN A 76 -4.06 3.30 -18.32
C GLN A 76 -2.61 3.19 -17.86
N ALA A 77 -1.67 3.36 -18.80
CA ALA A 77 -0.24 3.38 -18.54
C ALA A 77 0.24 4.78 -18.07
#